data_AF-A0A534WDL1-F1
#
_entry.id   AF-A0A534WDL1-F1
#
_cell.length_a   1.000
_cell.length_b   1.000
_cell.length_c   1.000
_cell.angle_alpha   90.00
_cell.angle_beta   90.00
_cell.angle_gamma   90.00
#
_symmetry.space_group_name_H-M   'P 1'
#
loop_
_entity.id
_entity.type
_entity.pdbx_description
1 polymer ?
#
loop_
_entity_poly.entity_id
_entity_poly.type
_entity_poly.pdbx_seq_one_letter_code
_entity_poly.pdbx_strand_id
1 'polypeptide(L)'
;DRLAALQARAAGLKLHLAPVWGAVWRSLGLGLDEAQRVLLWSTARNVLSASVRLGLLGTHEAQATLAKLGPVLDEVHATCGELRPEALAQPAPLADLLQGTHDRLYSRLFQS
;
A
#
# COMPACT_ATOMS: atom_id res chain seq x y z
N ASP A 1 -12.98 -18.47 15.88
CA ASP A 1 -12.98 -17.36 14.92
C ASP A 1 -11.55 -17.11 14.42
N ARG A 2 -11.34 -17.09 13.11
CA ARG A 2 -9.99 -16.93 12.51
C ARG A 2 -9.40 -15.55 12.77
N LEU A 3 -10.25 -14.52 12.91
CA LEU A 3 -9.81 -13.15 13.19
C LEU A 3 -9.30 -13.00 14.63
N ALA A 4 -10.01 -13.59 15.60
CA ALA A 4 -9.58 -13.63 16.99
C ALA A 4 -8.21 -14.34 17.15
N ALA A 5 -7.98 -15.43 16.42
CA ALA A 5 -6.69 -16.12 16.43
C ALA A 5 -5.56 -15.27 15.84
N LEU A 6 -5.83 -14.49 14.78
CA LEU A 6 -4.87 -13.53 14.22
C LEU A 6 -4.54 -12.42 15.22
N GLN A 7 -5.55 -11.85 15.87
CA GLN A 7 -5.37 -10.81 16.91
C GLN A 7 -4.50 -11.32 18.06
N ALA A 8 -4.74 -12.54 18.55
CA ALA A 8 -3.92 -13.14 19.60
C ALA A 8 -2.45 -13.32 19.18
N ARG A 9 -2.20 -13.75 17.94
CA ARG A 9 -0.84 -13.90 17.40
C ARG A 9 -0.12 -12.56 17.17
N ALA A 10 -0.88 -11.50 16.93
CA ALA A 10 -0.38 -10.17 16.70
C ALA A 10 -0.14 -9.38 17.99
N ALA A 11 -0.61 -9.89 19.13
CA ALA A 11 -0.49 -9.23 20.42
C ALA A 11 0.98 -8.96 20.78
N GLY A 12 1.29 -7.70 21.11
CA GLY A 12 2.63 -7.26 21.48
C GLY A 12 3.59 -7.03 20.31
N LEU A 13 3.18 -7.26 19.06
CA LEU A 13 3.99 -6.99 17.88
C LEU A 13 3.81 -5.56 17.38
N LYS A 14 4.87 -4.97 16.81
CA LYS A 14 4.75 -3.76 15.98
C LYS A 14 4.36 -4.18 14.56
N LEU A 15 3.12 -3.92 14.22
CA LEU A 15 2.52 -4.41 12.99
C LEU A 15 2.68 -3.40 11.86
N HIS A 16 3.35 -3.83 10.78
CA HIS A 16 3.31 -3.11 9.51
C HIS A 16 2.11 -3.57 8.69
N LEU A 17 1.62 -2.70 7.80
CA LEU A 17 0.41 -2.95 7.02
C LEU A 17 0.53 -4.23 6.17
N ALA A 18 1.61 -4.41 5.41
CA ALA A 18 1.71 -5.50 4.44
C ALA A 18 1.63 -6.91 5.07
N PRO A 19 2.33 -7.23 6.18
CA PRO A 19 2.15 -8.52 6.86
C PRO A 19 0.74 -8.75 7.41
N VAL A 20 0.12 -7.73 8.01
CA VAL A 20 -1.26 -7.83 8.53
C VAL A 20 -2.25 -8.01 7.40
N TRP A 21 -2.08 -7.27 6.31
CA TRP A 21 -2.89 -7.36 5.10
C TRP A 21 -2.92 -8.80 4.59
N GLY A 22 -1.76 -9.41 4.37
CA GLY A 22 -1.65 -10.80 3.93
C GLY A 22 -2.32 -11.78 4.90
N ALA A 23 -2.14 -11.59 6.21
CA ALA A 23 -2.74 -12.45 7.21
C ALA A 23 -4.28 -12.35 7.26
N VAL A 24 -4.82 -11.13 7.12
CA VAL A 24 -6.27 -10.89 7.07
C VAL A 24 -6.86 -11.52 5.81
N TRP A 25 -6.32 -11.24 4.63
CA TRP A 25 -6.84 -11.80 3.37
C TRP A 25 -6.75 -13.32 3.32
N ARG A 26 -5.66 -13.89 3.86
CA ARG A 26 -5.55 -15.35 3.99
C ARG A 26 -6.62 -15.92 4.91
N SER A 27 -6.99 -15.23 5.99
CA SER A 27 -8.07 -15.66 6.89
C SER A 27 -9.44 -15.70 6.18
N LEU A 28 -9.63 -14.81 5.19
CA LEU A 28 -10.81 -14.69 4.33
C LEU A 28 -10.78 -15.65 3.12
N GLY A 29 -9.71 -16.40 2.92
CA GLY A 29 -9.60 -17.43 1.88
C GLY A 29 -8.92 -16.99 0.59
N LEU A 30 -8.36 -15.79 0.51
CA LEU A 30 -7.58 -15.35 -0.65
C LEU A 30 -6.16 -15.93 -0.62
N GLY A 31 -5.65 -16.23 -1.81
CA GLY A 31 -4.26 -16.59 -2.05
C GLY A 31 -3.30 -15.41 -1.93
N LEU A 32 -1.99 -15.70 -1.96
CA LEU A 32 -0.95 -14.67 -1.89
C LEU A 32 -1.01 -13.72 -3.09
N ASP A 33 -1.14 -14.26 -4.30
CA ASP A 33 -1.20 -13.50 -5.56
C ASP A 33 -2.35 -12.48 -5.53
N GLU A 34 -3.55 -12.92 -5.16
CA GLU A 34 -4.73 -12.05 -5.06
C GLU A 34 -4.54 -10.97 -3.98
N ALA A 35 -4.04 -11.34 -2.81
CA ALA A 35 -3.79 -10.39 -1.72
C ALA A 35 -2.77 -9.30 -2.11
N GLN A 36 -1.73 -9.66 -2.87
CA GLN A 36 -0.73 -8.72 -3.40
C GLN A 36 -1.35 -7.77 -4.43
N ARG A 37 -2.14 -8.27 -5.38
CA ARG A 37 -2.83 -7.43 -6.38
C ARG A 37 -3.78 -6.42 -5.72
N VAL A 38 -4.58 -6.85 -4.74
CA VAL A 38 -5.48 -5.95 -4.01
C VAL A 38 -4.68 -4.92 -3.19
N LEU A 39 -3.51 -5.28 -2.64
CA LEU A 39 -2.63 -4.34 -1.95
C LEU A 39 -2.10 -3.26 -2.90
N LEU A 40 -1.62 -3.65 -4.08
CA LEU A 40 -1.11 -2.74 -5.10
C LEU A 40 -2.20 -1.78 -5.58
N TRP A 41 -3.38 -2.31 -5.91
CA TRP A 41 -4.52 -1.49 -6.30
C TRP A 41 -4.96 -0.53 -5.19
N SER A 42 -5.05 -1.01 -3.95
CA SER A 42 -5.45 -0.18 -2.81
C SER A 42 -4.45 0.94 -2.54
N THR A 43 -3.15 0.65 -2.69
CA THR A 43 -2.07 1.64 -2.56
C THR A 43 -2.21 2.72 -3.63
N ALA A 44 -2.34 2.33 -4.90
CA ALA A 44 -2.53 3.28 -6.01
C ALA A 44 -3.79 4.16 -5.82
N ARG A 45 -4.90 3.54 -5.42
CA ARG A 45 -6.15 4.22 -5.12
C ARG A 45 -6.00 5.24 -3.99
N ASN A 46 -5.22 4.93 -2.95
CA ASN A 46 -4.97 5.83 -1.83
C ASN A 46 -4.10 7.03 -2.23
N VAL A 47 -3.09 6.82 -3.06
CA VAL A 47 -2.27 7.91 -3.65
C VAL A 47 -3.15 8.84 -4.48
N LEU A 48 -3.96 8.30 -5.39
CA LEU A 48 -4.86 9.12 -6.21
C LEU A 48 -5.92 9.86 -5.39
N SER A 49 -6.43 9.24 -4.32
CA SER A 49 -7.29 9.92 -3.35
C SER A 49 -6.58 11.09 -2.65
N ALA A 50 -5.28 10.97 -2.34
CA ALA A 50 -4.49 12.07 -1.80
C ALA A 50 -4.34 13.20 -2.83
N SER A 51 -4.06 12.87 -4.10
CA SER A 51 -3.97 13.85 -5.18
C SER A 51 -5.25 14.68 -5.34
N VAL A 52 -6.42 14.06 -5.22
CA VAL A 52 -7.71 14.78 -5.25
C VAL A 52 -7.83 15.77 -4.07
N ARG A 53 -7.48 15.34 -2.86
CA ARG A 53 -7.55 16.20 -1.65
C ARG A 53 -6.53 17.34 -1.67
N LEU A 54 -5.43 17.17 -2.38
CA LEU A 54 -4.44 18.21 -2.66
C LEU A 54 -4.86 19.16 -3.81
N GLY A 55 -6.00 18.89 -4.47
CA GLY A 55 -6.47 19.68 -5.60
C GLY A 55 -5.71 19.45 -6.91
N LEU A 56 -4.92 18.37 -7.00
CA LEU A 56 -4.11 18.05 -8.19
C LEU A 56 -4.92 17.36 -9.30
N LEU A 57 -5.91 16.55 -8.92
CA LEU A 57 -6.76 15.82 -9.86
C LEU A 57 -8.23 15.98 -9.49
N GLY A 58 -9.11 15.91 -10.49
CA GLY A 58 -10.55 15.72 -10.26
C GLY A 58 -10.89 14.30 -9.79
N THR A 59 -12.04 14.10 -9.15
CA THR A 59 -12.50 12.75 -8.71
C THR A 59 -12.65 11.79 -9.89
N HIS A 60 -13.26 12.24 -10.98
CA HIS A 60 -13.43 11.44 -12.20
C HIS A 60 -12.09 11.14 -12.88
N GLU A 61 -11.19 12.12 -12.93
CA GLU A 61 -9.84 11.96 -13.47
C GLU A 61 -9.03 10.94 -12.66
N ALA A 62 -9.12 10.98 -11.33
CA ALA A 62 -8.48 10.01 -10.45
C ALA A 62 -8.98 8.58 -10.71
N GLN A 63 -10.28 8.37 -10.92
CA GLN A 63 -10.82 7.04 -11.27
C GLN A 63 -10.35 6.58 -12.66
N ALA A 64 -10.36 7.47 -13.66
CA ALA A 64 -9.86 7.16 -14.99
C ALA A 64 -8.36 6.80 -14.98
N THR A 65 -7.56 7.51 -14.18
CA THR A 65 -6.14 7.22 -13.98
C THR A 65 -5.95 5.87 -13.28
N LEU A 66 -6.71 5.58 -12.23
CA LEU A 66 -6.63 4.28 -11.54
C LEU A 66 -6.92 3.11 -12.49
N ALA A 67 -7.94 3.25 -13.35
CA ALA A 67 -8.27 2.22 -14.35
C ALA A 67 -7.12 2.00 -15.35
N LYS A 68 -6.40 3.06 -15.75
CA LYS A 68 -5.25 2.98 -16.66
C LYS A 68 -3.99 2.41 -16.01
N LEU A 69 -3.90 2.38 -14.68
CA LEU A 69 -2.73 1.84 -13.98
C LEU A 69 -2.66 0.31 -13.98
N GLY A 70 -3.71 -0.40 -14.39
CA GLY A 70 -3.76 -1.88 -14.39
C GLY A 70 -2.48 -2.55 -14.90
N PRO A 71 -2.01 -2.24 -16.13
CA PRO A 71 -0.77 -2.83 -16.67
C PRO A 71 0.47 -2.56 -15.83
N VAL A 72 0.60 -1.36 -15.25
CA VAL A 72 1.73 -1.00 -14.37
C VAL A 72 1.66 -1.80 -13.07
N LEU A 73 0.48 -1.98 -12.49
CA LEU A 73 0.31 -2.80 -11.28
C LEU A 73 0.65 -4.27 -11.57
N ASP A 74 0.28 -4.80 -12.73
CA ASP A 74 0.63 -6.15 -13.15
C ASP A 74 2.15 -6.32 -13.35
N GLU A 75 2.82 -5.32 -13.94
CA GLU A 75 4.29 -5.32 -14.09
C GLU A 75 5.00 -5.30 -12.74
N VAL A 76 4.55 -4.45 -11.82
CA VAL A 76 5.08 -4.39 -10.45
C VAL A 76 4.86 -5.72 -9.73
N HIS A 77 3.68 -6.33 -9.88
CA HIS A 77 3.38 -7.63 -9.30
C HIS A 77 4.28 -8.72 -9.87
N ALA A 78 4.47 -8.78 -11.19
CA ALA A 78 5.36 -9.73 -11.84
C ALA A 78 6.82 -9.57 -11.40
N THR A 79 7.27 -8.34 -11.17
CA THR A 79 8.65 -8.02 -10.78
C THR A 79 8.89 -8.29 -9.29
N CYS A 80 7.91 -7.99 -8.43
CA CYS A 80 8.11 -7.94 -6.98
C CYS A 80 7.37 -9.04 -6.19
N GLY A 81 6.41 -9.74 -6.81
CA GLY A 81 5.50 -10.66 -6.13
C GLY A 81 6.19 -11.84 -5.43
N GLU A 82 7.32 -12.29 -5.97
CA GLU A 82 8.12 -13.39 -5.43
C GLU A 82 9.30 -12.93 -4.56
N LEU A 83 9.46 -11.62 -4.35
CA LEU A 83 10.52 -11.11 -3.49
C LEU A 83 10.28 -11.52 -2.03
N ARG A 84 11.33 -12.02 -1.40
CA ARG A 84 11.32 -12.46 -0.01
C ARG A 84 11.84 -11.36 0.92
N PRO A 85 11.65 -11.48 2.25
CA PRO A 85 12.12 -10.49 3.22
C PRO A 85 13.62 -10.16 3.12
N GLU A 86 14.46 -11.09 2.64
CA GLU A 86 15.90 -10.84 2.49
C GLU A 86 16.22 -9.87 1.36
N ALA A 87 15.28 -9.63 0.44
CA ALA A 87 15.39 -8.64 -0.63
C ALA A 87 14.76 -7.29 -0.26
N LEU A 88 14.29 -7.13 1.00
CA LEU A 88 13.73 -5.85 1.45
C LEU A 88 14.81 -4.77 1.40
N ALA A 89 14.51 -3.74 0.62
CA ALA A 89 15.34 -2.56 0.48
C ALA A 89 14.42 -1.35 0.31
N GLN A 90 14.97 -0.15 0.46
CA GLN A 90 14.32 1.06 0.00
C GLN A 90 14.89 1.46 -1.37
N PRO A 91 14.19 1.16 -2.48
CA PRO A 91 14.70 1.45 -3.83
C PRO A 91 14.46 2.90 -4.27
N ALA A 92 13.72 3.71 -3.49
CA ALA A 92 13.31 5.07 -3.87
C ALA A 92 13.88 6.13 -2.92
N PRO A 93 15.19 6.47 -3.00
CA PRO A 93 15.84 7.39 -2.06
C PRO A 93 15.21 8.79 -2.05
N LEU A 94 14.69 9.26 -3.19
CA LEU A 94 13.99 10.54 -3.25
C LEU A 94 12.66 10.51 -2.48
N ALA A 95 11.90 9.42 -2.58
CA ALA A 95 10.67 9.27 -1.81
C ALA A 95 10.97 9.24 -0.31
N ASP A 96 12.07 8.60 0.08
CA ASP A 96 12.56 8.59 1.46
C ASP A 96 12.89 9.98 2.01
N LEU A 97 13.62 10.78 1.22
CA LEU A 97 13.97 12.15 1.62
C LEU A 97 12.72 13.04 1.76
N LEU A 98 11.77 12.93 0.82
CA LEU A 98 10.51 13.66 0.89
C LEU A 98 9.68 13.23 2.10
N GLN A 99 9.57 11.93 2.34
CA GLN A 99 8.85 11.38 3.49
C GLN A 99 9.47 11.81 4.81
N GLY A 100 10.81 11.78 4.91
CA GLY A 100 11.57 12.19 6.08
C GLY A 100 11.59 13.70 6.35
N THR A 101 11.12 14.51 5.40
CA THR A 101 10.98 15.97 5.55
C THR A 101 9.53 16.43 5.68
N HIS A 102 8.57 15.50 5.69
CA HIS A 102 7.14 15.81 5.79
C HIS A 102 6.78 16.58 7.09
N ASP A 103 7.49 16.33 8.19
CA ASP A 103 7.31 17.04 9.45
C ASP A 103 7.71 18.52 9.39
N ARG A 104 8.50 18.92 8.39
CA ARG A 104 8.94 20.30 8.15
C ARG A 104 7.94 21.15 7.36
N LEU A 105 6.87 20.55 6.85
CA LEU A 105 5.84 21.28 6.12
C LEU A 105 5.09 22.24 7.06
N TYR A 106 5.03 23.52 6.68
CA TYR A 106 4.32 24.56 7.45
C TYR A 106 2.83 24.24 7.64
N SER A 107 2.19 23.70 6.58
CA SER A 107 0.79 23.25 6.61
C SER A 107 0.73 21.81 6.14
N ARG A 108 0.00 20.96 6.88
CA ARG A 108 -0.09 19.51 6.63
C ARG A 108 -1.55 19.09 6.56
N LEU A 109 -1.90 18.43 5.47
CA LEU A 109 -3.22 17.79 5.29
C LEU A 109 -3.18 16.31 5.69
N PHE A 110 -2.00 15.69 5.65
CA PHE A 110 -1.77 14.29 5.97
C PHE A 110 -0.83 14.16 7.17
N GLN A 111 -0.77 12.96 7.75
CA GLN A 111 0.07 12.65 8.91
C GLN A 111 1.51 12.26 8.52
N SER A 112 1.71 11.89 7.26
CA SER A 112 2.96 11.43 6.64
C SER A 112 2.93 11.79 5.17
#